data_AF-A0A9Q3E2Y6-F1
#
_entry.id   AF-A0A9Q3E2Y6-F1
#
_cell.length_a   1.000
_cell.length_b   1.000
_cell.length_c   1.000
_cell.angle_alpha   90.00
_cell.angle_beta   90.00
_cell.angle_gamma   90.00
#
_symmetry.space_group_name_H-M   'P 1'
#
loop_
_entity.id
_entity.type
_entity.pdbx_description
1 polymer ?
#
loop_
_entity_poly.entity_id
_entity_poly.type
_entity_poly.pdbx_seq_one_letter_code
_entity_poly.pdbx_strand_id
1 'polypeptide(L)'
;MLNTIAEADLEYHKVRSTQDNSPTITQTIVDVETCTMSSKIAHPLKSLLKNKQSKCGPIKSVAYTQWTQFFDLIGIALSHHSILSARIDGIIAAQAQEKALGNFFNNTDCEVLISSIAAAGAGLNITCANIVYLMEPNWNPAIEAQDVDGLHCIGQQQPVKVIHYITPHSVEANMQKIPFKLIFDPHCIAILKSFLMGMPFSNHQ
;
A
#
# COMPACT_ATOMS: atom_id res chain seq x y z
N MET A 1 -27.70 4.96 -40.70
CA MET A 1 -28.65 4.01 -40.08
C MET A 1 -28.06 2.61 -40.23
N LEU A 2 -27.18 2.20 -39.31
CA LEU A 2 -26.79 0.80 -39.13
C LEU A 2 -26.52 0.62 -37.63
N ASN A 3 -27.50 0.03 -36.95
CA ASN A 3 -27.41 -0.41 -35.57
C ASN A 3 -26.86 -1.84 -35.50
N THR A 4 -26.31 -2.15 -34.31
CA THR A 4 -26.16 -3.47 -33.70
C THR A 4 -24.88 -4.23 -34.04
N ILE A 5 -23.93 -4.26 -33.10
CA ILE A 5 -23.64 -5.44 -32.26
C ILE A 5 -23.36 -4.93 -30.85
N ALA A 6 -24.13 -5.43 -29.89
CA ALA A 6 -23.92 -5.31 -28.47
C ALA A 6 -23.29 -6.62 -27.98
N GLU A 7 -22.12 -6.53 -27.36
CA GLU A 7 -21.50 -7.47 -26.42
C GLU A 7 -20.65 -6.52 -25.52
N ALA A 8 -21.00 -6.13 -24.29
CA ALA A 8 -21.38 -6.92 -23.13
C ALA A 8 -20.47 -8.15 -23.00
N ASP A 9 -19.29 -7.96 -22.38
CA ASP A 9 -18.75 -8.82 -21.32
C ASP A 9 -17.30 -8.43 -20.97
N LEU A 10 -17.13 -7.81 -19.80
CA LEU A 10 -15.98 -8.07 -18.93
C LEU A 10 -16.43 -7.84 -17.49
N GLU A 11 -17.24 -8.80 -17.08
CA GLU A 11 -17.69 -9.09 -15.73
C GLU A 11 -16.47 -9.20 -14.79
N TYR A 12 -16.29 -8.23 -13.89
CA TYR A 12 -15.34 -8.34 -12.77
C TYR A 12 -16.13 -8.40 -11.45
N HIS A 13 -16.75 -9.55 -11.23
CA HIS A 13 -17.19 -9.99 -9.90
C HIS A 13 -17.19 -11.52 -9.85
N LYS A 14 -16.29 -12.12 -9.07
CA LYS A 14 -16.70 -13.13 -8.08
C LYS A 14 -15.66 -13.34 -6.98
N VAL A 15 -16.09 -12.93 -5.79
CA VAL A 15 -15.69 -13.46 -4.49
C VAL A 15 -15.64 -15.00 -4.55
N ARG A 16 -14.45 -15.59 -4.37
CA ARG A 16 -14.33 -16.99 -3.96
C ARG A 16 -14.07 -17.02 -2.47
N SER A 17 -15.10 -17.36 -1.70
CA SER A 17 -14.97 -17.80 -0.31
C SER A 17 -14.39 -19.21 -0.30
N THR A 18 -13.09 -19.33 -0.07
CA THR A 18 -12.50 -20.53 0.53
C THR A 18 -12.18 -20.19 1.98
N GLN A 19 -12.63 -21.03 2.91
CA GLN A 19 -12.27 -20.91 4.32
C GLN A 19 -10.76 -21.11 4.46
N ASP A 20 -10.03 -20.00 4.43
CA ASP A 20 -8.66 -19.88 4.91
C ASP A 20 -8.57 -18.49 5.54
N ASN A 21 -8.05 -18.41 6.77
CA ASN A 21 -7.88 -17.17 7.52
C ASN A 21 -6.73 -16.30 6.93
N SER A 22 -6.81 -16.01 5.64
CA SER A 22 -5.91 -15.13 4.89
C SER A 22 -6.46 -13.70 4.81
N PRO A 23 -5.59 -12.68 4.68
CA PRO A 23 -5.97 -11.27 4.63
C PRO A 23 -7.09 -11.04 3.61
N THR A 24 -8.19 -10.43 4.07
CA THR A 24 -9.26 -9.98 3.16
C THR A 24 -8.78 -8.73 2.43
N ILE A 25 -8.08 -8.93 1.31
CA ILE A 25 -7.65 -7.85 0.41
C ILE A 25 -8.90 -7.23 -0.22
N THR A 26 -9.28 -6.04 0.23
CA THR A 26 -10.44 -5.32 -0.32
C THR A 26 -9.93 -4.28 -1.32
N GLN A 27 -9.95 -4.61 -2.61
CA GLN A 27 -9.70 -3.65 -3.68
C GLN A 27 -10.91 -2.73 -3.82
N THR A 28 -10.75 -1.44 -3.49
CA THR A 28 -11.83 -0.44 -3.63
C THR A 28 -11.46 0.51 -4.76
N ILE A 29 -12.21 0.46 -5.87
CA ILE A 29 -12.12 1.43 -6.96
C ILE A 29 -12.94 2.65 -6.53
N VAL A 30 -12.32 3.83 -6.48
CA VAL A 30 -12.95 5.06 -5.96
C VAL A 30 -13.25 6.00 -7.13
N ASP A 31 -14.53 6.31 -7.33
CA ASP A 31 -15.02 7.31 -8.29
C ASP A 31 -15.16 8.68 -7.59
N VAL A 32 -14.81 9.76 -8.28
CA VAL A 32 -14.34 11.03 -7.66
C VAL A 32 -15.31 12.17 -7.90
N GLU A 33 -15.78 12.83 -6.83
CA GLU A 33 -16.18 14.25 -6.88
C GLU A 33 -16.18 14.94 -5.50
N THR A 34 -15.20 15.85 -5.27
CA THR A 34 -15.29 17.26 -4.75
C THR A 34 -13.99 17.77 -4.08
N CYS A 35 -13.69 19.07 -4.30
CA CYS A 35 -12.55 19.95 -3.95
C CYS A 35 -11.66 19.61 -2.72
N THR A 36 -10.34 19.83 -2.64
CA THR A 36 -9.22 20.13 -3.58
C THR A 36 -8.04 19.28 -3.06
N MET A 37 -8.25 17.97 -2.96
CA MET A 37 -7.25 17.00 -2.52
C MET A 37 -7.23 15.85 -3.51
N SER A 38 -6.05 15.24 -3.72
CA SER A 38 -5.96 14.03 -4.52
C SER A 38 -6.91 12.96 -3.95
N SER A 39 -7.62 12.24 -4.83
CA SER A 39 -8.55 11.18 -4.45
C SER A 39 -7.90 10.12 -3.55
N LYS A 40 -6.60 9.88 -3.77
CA LYS A 40 -5.76 8.99 -2.97
C LYS A 40 -5.56 9.46 -1.53
N ILE A 41 -5.69 10.75 -1.24
CA ILE A 41 -5.61 11.29 0.13
C ILE A 41 -7.02 11.44 0.72
N ALA A 42 -7.96 11.95 -0.08
CA ALA A 42 -9.32 12.24 0.37
C ALA A 42 -10.05 11.00 0.91
N HIS A 43 -9.93 9.85 0.22
CA HIS A 43 -10.59 8.63 0.64
C HIS A 43 -10.05 8.04 1.96
N PRO A 44 -8.73 7.81 2.13
CA PRO A 44 -8.20 7.34 3.42
C PRO A 44 -8.46 8.33 4.55
N LEU A 45 -8.38 9.65 4.29
CA LEU A 45 -8.72 10.66 5.28
C LEU A 45 -10.18 10.55 5.74
N LYS A 46 -11.13 10.41 4.81
CA LYS A 46 -12.55 10.18 5.13
C LYS A 46 -12.76 8.90 5.95
N SER A 47 -12.03 7.84 5.61
CA SER A 47 -12.04 6.57 6.35
C SER A 47 -11.54 6.76 7.79
N LEU A 48 -10.42 7.46 7.97
CA LEU A 48 -9.85 7.78 9.29
C LEU A 48 -10.80 8.62 10.15
N LEU A 49 -11.38 9.67 9.58
CA LEU A 49 -12.34 10.54 10.28
C LEU A 49 -13.59 9.76 10.73
N LYS A 50 -14.06 8.81 9.92
CA LYS A 50 -15.16 7.92 10.30
C LYS A 50 -14.76 6.98 11.44
N ASN A 51 -13.55 6.44 11.41
CA ASN A 51 -13.03 5.56 12.46
C ASN A 51 -12.86 6.28 13.80
N LYS A 52 -12.43 7.55 13.77
CA LYS A 52 -12.31 8.40 14.96
C LYS A 52 -13.65 8.64 15.68
N GLN A 53 -14.76 8.62 14.94
CA GLN A 53 -16.12 8.75 15.50
C GLN A 53 -16.69 7.41 15.98
N SER A 54 -16.01 6.29 15.74
CA SER A 54 -16.49 4.98 16.12
C SER A 54 -16.39 4.75 17.63
N LYS A 55 -17.36 4.02 18.20
CA LYS A 55 -17.39 3.73 19.65
C LYS A 55 -16.43 2.59 20.07
N CYS A 56 -15.74 1.96 19.11
CA CYS A 56 -14.97 0.73 19.33
C CYS A 56 -13.51 0.98 19.75
N GLY A 57 -13.15 2.23 20.09
CA GLY A 57 -11.80 2.64 20.44
C GLY A 57 -10.97 3.09 19.22
N PRO A 58 -9.73 3.57 19.45
CA PRO A 58 -8.88 4.11 18.40
C PRO A 58 -8.39 2.99 17.46
N ILE A 59 -8.68 3.13 16.17
CA ILE A 59 -8.22 2.19 15.12
C ILE A 59 -6.92 2.71 14.53
N LYS A 60 -5.82 1.99 14.76
CA LYS A 60 -4.52 2.34 14.21
C LYS A 60 -4.39 1.90 12.76
N SER A 61 -3.82 2.78 11.95
CA SER A 61 -3.64 2.57 10.51
C SER A 61 -2.20 2.82 10.07
N VAL A 62 -1.75 2.12 9.03
CA VAL A 62 -0.47 2.36 8.36
C VAL A 62 -0.74 2.84 6.94
N ALA A 63 -0.07 3.90 6.53
CA ALA A 63 -0.04 4.38 5.15
C ALA A 63 1.35 4.12 4.56
N TYR A 64 1.39 3.27 3.54
CA TYR A 64 2.60 2.92 2.82
C TYR A 64 2.74 3.72 1.54
N THR A 65 3.91 4.32 1.36
CA THR A 65 4.28 5.06 0.13
C THR A 65 5.78 4.92 -0.15
N GLN A 66 6.15 4.86 -1.42
CA GLN A 66 7.52 4.89 -1.92
C GLN A 66 7.98 6.33 -2.22
N TRP A 67 7.07 7.29 -2.32
CA TRP A 67 7.35 8.67 -2.70
C TRP A 67 7.45 9.59 -1.48
N THR A 68 8.65 10.09 -1.17
CA THR A 68 8.91 11.00 -0.03
C THR A 68 8.04 12.25 -0.05
N GLN A 69 7.85 12.86 -1.22
CA GLN A 69 6.97 14.03 -1.39
C GLN A 69 5.52 13.71 -1.01
N PHE A 70 5.09 12.46 -1.20
CA PHE A 70 3.73 12.05 -0.85
C PHE A 70 3.56 11.85 0.66
N PHE A 71 4.63 11.51 1.41
CA PHE A 71 4.60 11.55 2.88
C PHE A 71 4.27 12.94 3.38
N ASP A 72 4.90 13.96 2.81
CA ASP A 72 4.70 15.35 3.22
C ASP A 72 3.24 15.76 2.99
N LEU A 73 2.67 15.40 1.84
CA LEU A 73 1.26 15.66 1.52
C LEU A 73 0.29 14.95 2.46
N ILE A 74 0.54 13.67 2.78
CA ILE A 74 -0.26 12.93 3.77
C ILE A 74 -0.12 13.58 5.14
N GLY A 75 1.09 13.94 5.57
CA GLY A 75 1.35 14.58 6.86
C GLY A 75 0.64 15.92 7.01
N ILE A 76 0.65 16.76 5.97
CA ILE A 76 -0.08 18.03 5.92
C ILE A 76 -1.59 17.78 6.06
N ALA A 77 -2.12 16.81 5.30
CA ALA A 77 -3.53 16.44 5.35
C ALA A 77 -3.95 16.00 6.75
N LEU A 78 -3.21 15.08 7.37
CA LEU A 78 -3.51 14.58 8.71
C LEU A 78 -3.43 15.69 9.77
N SER A 79 -2.41 16.54 9.67
CA SER A 79 -2.23 17.68 10.58
C SER A 79 -3.38 18.68 10.51
N HIS A 80 -3.84 19.02 9.30
CA HIS A 80 -4.99 19.90 9.09
C HIS A 80 -6.28 19.37 9.73
N HIS A 81 -6.42 18.05 9.83
CA HIS A 81 -7.55 17.38 10.46
C HIS A 81 -7.32 16.95 11.91
N SER A 82 -6.22 17.43 12.54
CA SER A 82 -5.87 17.10 13.93
C SER A 82 -5.80 15.59 14.19
N ILE A 83 -5.23 14.85 13.24
CA ILE A 83 -4.90 13.43 13.37
C ILE A 83 -3.40 13.33 13.62
N LEU A 84 -3.01 12.82 14.78
CA LEU A 84 -1.60 12.65 15.11
C LEU A 84 -1.04 11.46 14.36
N SER A 85 0.11 11.66 13.71
CA SER A 85 0.79 10.63 12.94
C SER A 85 2.27 10.51 13.30
N ALA A 86 2.80 9.29 13.21
CA ALA A 86 4.23 9.01 13.21
C ALA A 86 4.72 8.81 11.78
N ARG A 87 6.03 9.02 11.54
CA ARG A 87 6.66 8.85 10.23
C ARG A 87 7.93 8.01 10.34
N ILE A 88 8.06 7.04 9.44
CA ILE A 88 9.25 6.19 9.32
C ILE A 88 9.68 6.17 7.85
N ASP A 89 10.86 6.72 7.59
CA ASP A 89 11.46 6.76 6.27
C ASP A 89 12.75 5.95 6.29
N GLY A 90 13.25 5.53 5.12
CA GLY A 90 14.54 4.83 5.02
C GLY A 90 15.78 5.68 5.34
N ILE A 91 15.61 6.95 5.72
CA ILE A 91 16.69 7.93 5.95
C ILE A 91 16.85 8.24 7.45
N ILE A 92 15.91 7.84 8.31
CA ILE A 92 15.98 8.15 9.75
C ILE A 92 16.96 7.22 10.47
N ALA A 93 17.63 7.73 11.50
CA ALA A 93 18.50 6.91 12.35
C ALA A 93 17.68 5.86 13.11
N ALA A 94 18.27 4.68 13.35
CA ALA A 94 17.59 3.55 14.01
C ALA A 94 16.93 3.92 15.36
N GLN A 95 17.59 4.76 16.16
CA GLN A 95 17.04 5.22 17.44
C GLN A 95 15.78 6.11 17.26
N ALA A 96 15.77 6.95 16.21
CA ALA A 96 14.60 7.78 15.89
C ALA A 96 13.44 6.92 15.35
N GLN A 97 13.76 5.88 14.57
CA GLN A 97 12.80 4.89 14.11
C GLN A 97 12.13 4.15 15.27
N GLU A 98 12.92 3.66 16.22
CA GLU A 98 12.41 3.00 17.42
C GLU A 98 11.51 3.93 18.24
N LYS A 99 11.89 5.21 18.38
CA LYS A 99 11.08 6.21 19.07
C LYS A 99 9.76 6.49 18.33
N ALA A 100 9.78 6.59 17.01
CA ALA A 100 8.59 6.80 16.19
C ALA A 100 7.62 5.60 16.29
N LEU A 101 8.16 4.37 16.23
CA LEU A 101 7.41 3.14 16.48
C LEU A 101 6.83 3.12 17.88
N GLY A 102 7.65 3.36 18.91
CA GLY A 102 7.21 3.38 20.30
C GLY A 102 6.11 4.40 20.55
N ASN A 103 6.18 5.58 19.92
CA ASN A 103 5.08 6.55 19.94
C ASN A 103 3.84 6.00 19.24
N PHE A 104 3.97 5.40 18.06
CA PHE A 104 2.83 4.78 17.37
C PHE A 104 2.20 3.62 18.16
N PHE A 105 2.98 2.82 18.89
CA PHE A 105 2.47 1.72 19.70
C PHE A 105 1.77 2.20 20.97
N ASN A 106 2.43 3.08 21.74
CA ASN A 106 2.03 3.40 23.11
C ASN A 106 1.08 4.59 23.20
N ASN A 107 1.09 5.50 22.21
CA ASN A 107 0.23 6.68 22.21
C ASN A 107 -1.11 6.37 21.55
N THR A 108 -2.20 6.46 22.31
CA THR A 108 -3.57 6.24 21.80
C THR A 108 -4.01 7.30 20.80
N ASP A 109 -3.48 8.52 20.91
CA ASP A 109 -3.80 9.63 20.01
C ASP A 109 -3.08 9.51 18.67
N CYS A 110 -1.97 8.76 18.62
CA CYS A 110 -1.24 8.48 17.39
C CYS A 110 -1.95 7.38 16.59
N GLU A 111 -2.82 7.80 15.68
CA GLU A 111 -3.71 6.91 14.93
C GLU A 111 -3.07 6.41 13.62
N VAL A 112 -2.11 7.15 13.06
CA VAL A 112 -1.55 6.85 11.73
C VAL A 112 -0.03 6.74 11.76
N LEU A 113 0.51 5.68 11.18
CA LEU A 113 1.92 5.58 10.84
C LEU A 113 2.09 5.74 9.33
N ILE A 114 2.88 6.72 8.91
CA ILE A 114 3.30 6.87 7.51
C ILE A 114 4.66 6.19 7.38
N SER A 115 4.76 5.11 6.61
CA SER A 115 5.99 4.32 6.47
C SER A 115 6.36 4.15 5.02
N SER A 116 7.66 4.09 4.73
CA SER A 116 8.09 3.60 3.42
C SER A 116 7.96 2.09 3.37
N ILE A 117 7.58 1.59 2.20
CA ILE A 117 7.55 0.14 1.89
C ILE A 117 8.96 -0.45 2.14
N ALA A 118 10.01 0.24 1.67
CA ALA A 118 11.38 -0.19 1.87
C ALA A 118 11.85 -0.21 3.34
N ALA A 119 11.34 0.69 4.20
CA ALA A 119 11.69 0.69 5.62
C ALA A 119 10.93 -0.37 6.42
N ALA A 120 9.76 -0.82 5.94
CA ALA A 120 9.01 -1.92 6.54
C ALA A 120 9.61 -3.30 6.23
N GLY A 121 10.20 -3.47 5.05
CA GLY A 121 10.90 -4.71 4.66
C GLY A 121 12.12 -5.07 5.52
N ALA A 122 12.54 -4.20 6.44
CA ALA A 122 13.55 -4.46 7.46
C ALA A 122 13.05 -5.34 8.63
N GLY A 123 11.81 -5.85 8.57
CA GLY A 123 11.23 -6.70 9.62
C GLY A 123 10.60 -5.90 10.75
N LEU A 124 9.96 -4.77 10.43
CA LEU A 124 9.20 -4.01 11.42
C LEU A 124 7.97 -4.79 11.85
N ASN A 125 7.91 -5.17 13.13
CA ASN A 125 6.70 -5.71 13.73
C ASN A 125 5.74 -4.55 14.00
N ILE A 126 4.65 -4.46 13.22
CA ILE A 126 3.62 -3.41 13.34
C ILE A 126 2.26 -4.04 13.69
N THR A 127 2.27 -4.93 14.69
CA THR A 127 1.10 -5.68 15.20
C THR A 127 -0.09 -4.83 15.68
N CYS A 128 0.12 -3.55 15.98
CA CYS A 128 -0.95 -2.71 16.54
C CYS A 128 -1.90 -2.12 15.48
N ALA A 129 -1.55 -2.18 14.19
CA ALA A 129 -2.35 -1.57 13.12
C ALA A 129 -3.32 -2.56 12.48
N ASN A 130 -4.55 -2.10 12.23
CA ASN A 130 -5.62 -2.92 11.67
C ASN A 130 -6.00 -2.52 10.25
N ILE A 131 -5.54 -1.37 9.78
CA ILE A 131 -5.82 -0.92 8.41
C ILE A 131 -4.51 -0.54 7.74
N VAL A 132 -4.30 -1.08 6.54
CA VAL A 132 -3.17 -0.75 5.67
C VAL A 132 -3.69 -0.04 4.45
N TYR A 133 -3.14 1.14 4.21
CA TYR A 133 -3.36 1.94 3.01
C TYR A 133 -2.10 1.85 2.13
N LEU A 134 -2.16 1.06 1.07
CA LEU A 134 -1.11 1.01 0.04
C LEU A 134 -1.42 2.07 -1.00
N MET A 135 -0.67 3.18 -0.97
CA MET A 135 -1.00 4.38 -1.74
C MET A 135 -0.65 4.27 -3.23
N GLU A 136 0.26 3.37 -3.57
CA GLU A 136 0.61 3.00 -4.93
C GLU A 136 1.14 1.56 -4.98
N PRO A 137 1.03 0.90 -6.15
CA PRO A 137 1.60 -0.44 -6.32
C PRO A 137 3.13 -0.42 -6.40
N ASN A 138 3.74 -1.53 -5.99
CA ASN A 138 5.16 -1.84 -6.14
C ASN A 138 5.38 -2.79 -7.31
N TRP A 139 6.52 -2.62 -7.99
CA TRP A 139 6.91 -3.44 -9.14
C TRP A 139 7.11 -4.88 -8.73
N ASN A 140 7.52 -5.08 -7.47
CA ASN A 140 7.61 -6.38 -6.87
C ASN A 140 6.51 -6.55 -5.81
N PRO A 141 5.39 -7.26 -6.13
CA PRO A 141 4.31 -7.49 -5.17
C PRO A 141 4.75 -8.34 -3.97
N ALA A 142 5.87 -9.07 -4.05
CA ALA A 142 6.40 -9.81 -2.90
C ALA A 142 6.87 -8.87 -1.77
N ILE A 143 7.31 -7.65 -2.10
CA ILE A 143 7.70 -6.66 -1.08
C ILE A 143 6.47 -6.19 -0.32
N GLU A 144 5.36 -5.90 -1.02
CA GLU A 144 4.10 -5.51 -0.36
C GLU A 144 3.55 -6.63 0.52
N ALA A 145 3.58 -7.87 0.02
CA ALA A 145 3.14 -9.03 0.78
C ALA A 145 3.97 -9.19 2.07
N GLN A 146 5.28 -9.07 1.97
CA GLN A 146 6.18 -9.14 3.12
C GLN A 146 5.90 -8.03 4.15
N ASP A 147 5.62 -6.81 3.69
CA ASP A 147 5.28 -5.70 4.57
C ASP A 147 3.93 -5.93 5.28
N VAL A 148 2.92 -6.41 4.55
CA VAL A 148 1.60 -6.75 5.11
C VAL A 148 1.71 -7.91 6.11
N ASP A 149 2.54 -8.91 5.84
CA ASP A 149 2.80 -10.03 6.75
C ASP A 149 3.40 -9.55 8.09
N GLY A 150 4.17 -8.47 8.08
CA GLY A 150 4.69 -7.83 9.29
C GLY A 150 3.61 -7.24 10.21
N LEU A 151 2.43 -6.93 9.67
CA LEU A 151 1.26 -6.53 10.45
C LEU A 151 0.44 -7.73 10.88
N HIS A 152 0.29 -8.71 9.99
CA HIS A 152 -0.43 -9.97 10.21
C HIS A 152 0.37 -10.93 11.09
N CYS A 153 0.55 -10.58 12.37
CA CYS A 153 1.26 -11.41 13.33
C CYS A 153 0.31 -12.25 14.20
N ILE A 154 0.79 -13.43 14.58
CA ILE A 154 0.10 -14.35 15.49
C ILE A 154 -0.10 -13.64 16.84
N GLY A 155 -1.36 -13.53 17.28
CA GLY A 155 -1.76 -12.85 18.54
C GLY A 155 -2.53 -11.55 18.34
N GLN A 156 -2.62 -11.03 17.11
CA GLN A 156 -3.47 -9.90 16.80
C GLN A 156 -4.96 -10.28 16.91
N GLN A 157 -5.72 -9.54 17.72
CA GLN A 157 -7.12 -9.87 18.03
C GLN A 157 -8.11 -9.37 16.97
N GLN A 158 -7.69 -8.39 16.16
CA GLN A 158 -8.52 -7.73 15.17
C GLN A 158 -8.01 -8.04 13.77
N PRO A 159 -8.90 -8.28 12.79
CA PRO A 159 -8.50 -8.54 11.42
C PRO A 159 -7.81 -7.32 10.82
N VAL A 160 -6.76 -7.54 10.04
CA VAL A 160 -6.10 -6.49 9.27
C VAL A 160 -6.79 -6.34 7.92
N LYS A 161 -7.16 -5.11 7.57
CA LYS A 161 -7.75 -4.74 6.29
C LYS A 161 -6.71 -4.05 5.43
N VAL A 162 -6.41 -4.62 4.27
CA VAL A 162 -5.48 -4.03 3.29
C VAL A 162 -6.28 -3.38 2.15
N ILE A 163 -5.99 -2.11 1.90
CA ILE A 163 -6.64 -1.28 0.87
C ILE A 163 -5.57 -0.79 -0.09
N HIS A 164 -5.72 -1.16 -1.36
CA HIS A 164 -4.84 -0.69 -2.45
C HIS A 164 -5.49 0.48 -3.16
N TYR A 165 -4.76 1.58 -3.31
CA TYR A 165 -5.17 2.75 -4.10
C TYR A 165 -4.51 2.71 -5.47
N ILE A 166 -5.31 2.41 -6.49
CA ILE A 166 -4.87 2.34 -7.88
C ILE A 166 -5.74 3.27 -8.71
N THR A 167 -5.10 4.16 -9.45
CA THR A 167 -5.82 5.07 -10.34
C THR A 167 -6.20 4.34 -11.63
N PRO A 168 -7.48 4.30 -12.05
CA PRO A 168 -7.86 3.65 -13.30
C PRO A 168 -7.24 4.36 -14.51
N HIS A 169 -7.02 3.62 -15.60
CA HIS A 169 -6.41 4.15 -16.83
C HIS A 169 -5.05 4.85 -16.64
N SER A 170 -4.29 4.47 -15.61
CA SER A 170 -2.99 5.05 -15.29
C SER A 170 -1.84 4.05 -15.47
N VAL A 171 -0.60 4.54 -15.34
CA VAL A 171 0.60 3.70 -15.28
C VAL A 171 0.52 2.70 -14.12
N GLU A 172 -0.08 3.06 -12.99
CA GLU A 172 -0.26 2.17 -11.83
C GLU A 172 -1.15 0.97 -12.16
N ALA A 173 -2.24 1.21 -12.88
CA ALA A 173 -3.14 0.15 -13.33
C ALA A 173 -2.47 -0.78 -14.35
N ASN A 174 -1.56 -0.25 -15.18
CA ASN A 174 -0.77 -1.05 -16.11
C ASN A 174 0.30 -1.87 -15.40
N MET A 175 0.93 -1.30 -14.37
CA MET A 175 1.94 -1.94 -13.56
C MET A 175 1.40 -3.19 -12.85
N GLN A 176 0.16 -3.15 -12.35
CA GLN A 176 -0.50 -4.34 -11.79
C GLN A 176 -0.78 -5.46 -12.80
N LYS A 177 -0.88 -5.12 -14.10
CA LYS A 177 -1.09 -6.11 -15.16
C LYS A 177 0.19 -6.82 -15.57
N ILE A 178 1.36 -6.35 -15.12
CA ILE A 178 2.63 -6.97 -15.44
C ILE A 178 2.71 -8.30 -14.68
N PRO A 179 2.72 -9.45 -15.37
CA PRO A 179 2.80 -10.74 -14.69
C PRO A 179 4.14 -10.84 -13.96
N PHE A 180 4.08 -11.28 -12.70
CA PHE A 180 5.24 -11.46 -11.82
C PHE A 180 6.41 -12.20 -12.47
N LYS A 181 6.10 -13.15 -13.36
CA LYS A 181 7.08 -13.96 -14.11
C LYS A 181 8.01 -13.14 -15.00
N LEU A 182 7.55 -12.01 -15.55
CA LEU A 182 8.37 -11.17 -16.43
C LEU A 182 9.36 -10.28 -15.67
N ILE A 183 9.06 -9.96 -14.40
CA ILE A 183 9.92 -9.11 -13.56
C ILE A 183 11.16 -9.87 -13.07
N PHE A 184 11.03 -11.18 -12.85
CA PHE A 184 12.12 -12.06 -12.43
C PHE A 184 12.64 -12.98 -13.54
N ASP A 185 12.32 -12.69 -14.80
CA ASP A 185 12.85 -13.47 -15.91
C ASP A 185 14.39 -13.35 -15.93
N PRO A 186 15.14 -14.47 -15.76
CA PRO A 186 16.59 -14.45 -15.70
C PRO A 186 17.22 -13.87 -16.97
N HIS A 187 16.59 -14.06 -18.14
CA HIS A 187 17.06 -13.46 -19.39
C HIS A 187 16.86 -11.95 -19.38
N CYS A 188 15.72 -11.43 -18.92
CA CYS A 188 15.50 -9.98 -18.85
C CYS A 188 16.47 -9.31 -17.87
N ILE A 189 16.72 -9.91 -16.69
CA ILE A 189 17.69 -9.41 -15.72
C ILE A 189 19.11 -9.47 -16.28
N ALA A 190 19.46 -10.55 -16.98
CA ALA A 190 20.76 -10.67 -17.65
C ALA A 190 20.95 -9.60 -18.72
N ILE A 191 19.93 -9.33 -19.55
CA ILE A 191 19.96 -8.27 -20.57
C ILE A 191 20.13 -6.88 -19.92
N LEU A 192 19.39 -6.58 -18.86
CA LEU A 192 19.50 -5.32 -18.12
C LEU A 192 20.88 -5.16 -17.45
N LYS A 193 21.43 -6.23 -16.86
CA LYS A 193 22.79 -6.23 -16.29
C LYS A 193 23.87 -6.09 -17.35
N SER A 194 23.75 -6.77 -18.50
CA SER A 194 24.68 -6.64 -19.62
C SER A 194 24.67 -5.22 -20.20
N PHE A 195 23.49 -4.59 -20.28
CA PHE A 195 23.35 -3.20 -20.74
C PHE A 195 23.93 -2.20 -19.72
N LEU A 196 23.68 -2.37 -18.42
CA LEU A 196 24.20 -1.50 -17.36
C LEU A 196 25.70 -1.69 -17.09
N MET A 197 26.24 -2.90 -17.29
CA MET A 197 27.66 -3.21 -17.05
C MET A 197 28.53 -3.20 -18.31
N GLY A 198 27.95 -2.93 -19.49
CA GLY A 198 28.68 -2.89 -20.75
C GLY A 198 29.35 -4.21 -21.17
N MET A 199 28.90 -5.35 -20.62
CA MET A 199 29.50 -6.65 -20.94
C MET A 199 28.82 -7.28 -22.17
N PRO A 200 29.59 -7.83 -23.14
CA PRO A 200 29.01 -8.48 -24.31
C PRO A 200 28.25 -9.74 -23.91
N PHE A 201 27.05 -9.88 -24.48
CA PHE A 201 26.16 -11.02 -24.26
C PHE A 201 26.77 -12.28 -24.92
N SER A 202 27.27 -13.23 -24.13
CA SER A 202 27.73 -14.52 -24.65
C SER A 202 26.58 -15.52 -24.63
N ASN A 203 26.02 -15.83 -25.80
CA ASN A 203 25.01 -16.87 -25.97
C ASN A 203 25.67 -18.25 -25.79
N HIS A 204 25.41 -18.92 -24.67
CA HIS A 204 25.60 -20.36 -24.59
C HIS A 204 24.27 -21.06 -24.90
N GLN A 205 24.27 -21.78 -26.02
CA GLN A 205 23.26 -22.78 -26.38
C GLN A 205 23.31 -23.98 -25.45
#